data_AF-A0A7S1LCK6-F1
#
_entry.id   AF-A0A7S1LCK6-F1
#
_cell.length_a   1.000
_cell.length_b   1.000
_cell.length_c   1.000
_cell.angle_alpha   90.00
_cell.angle_beta   90.00
_cell.angle_gamma   90.00
#
_symmetry.space_group_name_H-M   'P 1'
#
loop_
_entity.id
_entity.type
_entity.pdbx_description
1 polymer ?
#
loop_
_entity_poly.entity_id
_entity_poly.type
_entity_poly.pdbx_seq_one_letter_code
_entity_poly.pdbx_strand_id
1 'polypeptide(L)'
;GDRIFMTNEMKLCFEVENLANASPATVSRAGIIYISDEILGWHPIVQSRLLAKADANGAIRPVDVLVPCHQNFNEKLLNLFLPNRNFGGAKESVVTKVANFYNKECDVVMRTSVAHLVINAFHLCVALAEEAAACDAAATDDLVNQIFWFSMAWSFGGMLEAEPRKKFDTFIRSHYKKLPSADDTTIFDYKLVVKQGEWVHWNNFVDKWKYPGDDRLDFSTLFIPTLDSVRL
;
A
#
# COMPACT_ATOMS: atom_id res chain seq x y z
N GLY A 1 -5.05 -37.27 -33.85
CA GLY A 1 -4.43 -36.14 -33.14
C GLY A 1 -3.34 -35.61 -34.03
N ASP A 2 -3.49 -34.38 -34.48
CA ASP A 2 -2.54 -33.80 -35.43
C ASP A 2 -1.19 -33.52 -34.76
N ARG A 3 -0.12 -33.74 -35.51
CA ARG A 3 1.26 -33.53 -35.04
C ARG A 3 1.70 -32.13 -35.47
N ILE A 4 1.73 -31.20 -34.53
CA ILE A 4 2.23 -29.84 -34.74
C ILE A 4 3.66 -29.78 -34.18
N PHE A 5 4.62 -29.41 -35.02
CA PHE A 5 6.02 -29.25 -34.62
C PHE A 5 6.29 -27.81 -34.15
N MET A 6 7.11 -27.64 -33.11
CA MET A 6 7.64 -26.31 -32.74
C MET A 6 8.83 -25.94 -33.61
N THR A 7 8.85 -24.71 -34.13
CA THR A 7 10.01 -24.16 -34.85
C THR A 7 11.05 -23.61 -33.87
N ASN A 8 12.27 -23.32 -34.35
CA ASN A 8 13.37 -22.88 -33.49
C ASN A 8 13.15 -21.49 -32.85
N GLU A 9 12.29 -20.69 -33.47
CA GLU A 9 11.91 -19.34 -33.04
C GLU A 9 10.87 -19.37 -31.91
N MET A 10 10.15 -20.48 -31.75
CA MET A 10 9.12 -20.60 -30.71
C MET A 10 9.75 -20.77 -29.33
N LYS A 11 9.24 -20.00 -28.36
CA LYS A 11 9.54 -20.13 -26.94
C LYS A 11 8.22 -20.29 -26.19
N LEU A 12 8.22 -21.19 -25.21
CA LEU A 12 7.10 -21.41 -24.31
C LEU A 12 7.57 -21.07 -22.91
N CYS A 13 6.96 -20.05 -22.32
CA CYS A 13 7.26 -19.58 -20.97
C CYS A 13 6.02 -19.77 -20.10
N PHE A 14 6.25 -20.13 -18.84
CA PHE A 14 5.22 -20.24 -17.83
C PHE A 14 5.60 -19.37 -16.65
N GLU A 15 4.68 -18.51 -16.24
CA GLU A 15 4.75 -17.80 -14.96
C GLU A 15 3.87 -18.57 -13.97
N VAL A 16 4.49 -19.14 -12.94
CA VAL A 16 3.81 -19.98 -11.95
C VAL A 16 4.19 -19.53 -10.55
N GLU A 17 3.24 -19.57 -9.63
CA GLU A 17 3.48 -19.22 -8.22
C GLU A 17 4.33 -20.28 -7.52
N ASN A 18 4.00 -21.56 -7.73
CA ASN A 18 4.78 -22.68 -7.19
C ASN A 18 4.65 -23.93 -8.07
N LEU A 19 5.58 -24.88 -7.87
CA LEU A 19 5.63 -26.17 -8.56
C LEU A 19 5.27 -27.34 -7.63
N ALA A 20 4.57 -27.09 -6.51
CA ALA A 20 4.34 -28.10 -5.48
C ALA A 20 3.54 -29.31 -5.98
N ASN A 21 2.70 -29.11 -7.00
CA ASN A 21 1.86 -30.15 -7.60
C ASN A 21 2.44 -30.71 -8.91
N ALA A 22 3.64 -30.28 -9.32
CA ALA A 22 4.26 -30.74 -10.56
C ALA A 22 5.16 -31.95 -10.29
N SER A 23 5.01 -33.00 -11.10
CA SER A 23 5.94 -34.14 -11.02
C SER A 23 7.34 -33.74 -11.50
N PRO A 24 8.43 -34.32 -10.95
CA PRO A 24 9.79 -34.08 -11.45
C PRO A 24 9.93 -34.36 -12.95
N ALA A 25 9.20 -35.36 -13.47
CA ALA A 25 9.18 -35.69 -14.89
C ALA A 25 8.62 -34.55 -15.75
N THR A 26 7.60 -33.84 -15.27
CA THR A 26 6.98 -32.69 -15.96
C THR A 26 7.96 -31.53 -16.08
N VAL A 27 8.68 -31.20 -14.99
CA VAL A 27 9.55 -30.02 -14.95
C VAL A 27 10.95 -30.27 -15.49
N SER A 28 11.38 -31.53 -15.60
CA SER A 28 12.71 -31.93 -16.12
C SER A 28 13.04 -31.42 -17.53
N ARG A 29 12.02 -31.11 -18.33
CA ARG A 29 12.16 -30.70 -19.74
C ARG A 29 12.20 -29.17 -19.91
N ALA A 30 11.94 -28.42 -18.85
CA ALA A 30 11.93 -26.96 -18.84
C ALA A 30 13.16 -26.41 -18.11
N GLY A 31 13.73 -25.32 -18.62
CA GLY A 31 14.68 -24.52 -17.85
C GLY A 31 13.93 -23.77 -16.74
N ILE A 32 14.36 -23.92 -15.49
CA ILE A 32 13.74 -23.25 -14.34
C ILE A 32 14.56 -22.00 -14.00
N ILE A 33 13.90 -20.85 -14.00
CA ILE A 33 14.45 -19.59 -13.50
C ILE A 33 13.75 -19.30 -12.17
N TYR A 34 14.45 -19.45 -11.06
CA TYR A 34 13.91 -19.14 -9.74
C TYR A 34 14.13 -17.66 -9.43
N ILE A 35 13.04 -16.94 -9.20
CA ILE A 35 13.06 -15.54 -8.77
C ILE A 35 12.67 -15.52 -7.29
N SER A 36 13.61 -15.14 -6.42
CA SER A 36 13.34 -15.01 -4.98
C SER A 36 12.60 -13.71 -4.69
N ASP A 37 11.68 -13.75 -3.73
CA ASP A 37 10.98 -12.57 -3.19
C ASP A 37 11.94 -11.53 -2.61
N GLU A 38 13.10 -11.97 -2.11
CA GLU A 38 14.14 -11.09 -1.57
C GLU A 38 14.85 -10.27 -2.67
N ILE A 39 14.93 -10.83 -3.89
CA ILE A 39 15.66 -10.21 -5.01
C ILE A 39 14.80 -9.16 -5.70
N LEU A 40 13.53 -9.48 -5.98
CA LEU A 40 12.63 -8.55 -6.65
C LEU A 40 12.02 -7.56 -5.66
N GLY A 41 11.51 -8.02 -4.51
CA GLY A 41 10.98 -7.18 -3.44
C GLY A 41 9.98 -6.10 -3.89
N TRP A 42 9.85 -5.05 -3.09
CA TRP A 42 8.96 -3.90 -3.38
C TRP A 42 9.67 -2.71 -4.01
N HIS A 43 11.00 -2.64 -3.87
CA HIS A 43 11.83 -1.54 -4.35
C HIS A 43 11.63 -1.18 -5.84
N PRO A 44 11.75 -2.13 -6.80
CA PRO A 44 11.65 -1.80 -8.22
C PRO A 44 10.24 -1.34 -8.62
N ILE A 45 9.20 -1.84 -7.94
CA ILE A 45 7.80 -1.48 -8.21
C ILE A 45 7.55 -0.02 -7.83
N VAL A 46 7.96 0.36 -6.62
CA VAL A 46 7.85 1.74 -6.14
C VAL A 46 8.73 2.68 -6.97
N GLN A 47 9.95 2.24 -7.32
CA GLN A 47 10.87 3.02 -8.14
C GLN A 47 10.31 3.27 -9.55
N SER A 48 9.77 2.24 -10.22
CA SER A 48 9.15 2.36 -11.54
C SER A 48 8.04 3.42 -11.55
N ARG A 49 7.14 3.33 -10.56
CA ARG A 49 5.96 4.22 -10.45
C ARG A 49 6.32 5.66 -10.11
N LEU A 50 7.28 5.89 -9.20
CA LEU A 50 7.65 7.25 -8.78
C LEU A 50 8.58 7.97 -9.75
N LEU A 51 9.42 7.23 -10.47
CA LEU A 51 10.25 7.79 -11.53
C LEU A 51 9.50 7.93 -12.86
N ALA A 52 8.22 7.56 -12.89
CA ALA A 52 7.41 7.62 -14.09
C ALA A 52 7.29 9.07 -14.60
N LYS A 53 7.64 9.28 -15.86
CA LYS A 53 7.57 10.59 -16.53
C LYS A 53 6.89 10.43 -17.88
N ALA A 54 6.04 11.40 -18.22
CA ALA A 54 5.53 11.54 -19.57
C ALA A 54 6.63 12.17 -20.45
N ASP A 55 6.88 11.56 -21.60
CA ASP A 55 7.74 12.16 -22.62
C ASP A 55 6.99 13.24 -23.42
N ALA A 56 7.72 13.95 -24.31
CA ALA A 56 7.14 15.00 -25.14
C ALA A 56 6.05 14.50 -26.10
N ASN A 57 5.99 13.18 -26.35
CA ASN A 57 4.99 12.54 -27.20
C ASN A 57 3.79 12.01 -26.38
N GLY A 58 3.77 12.27 -25.06
CA GLY A 58 2.71 11.82 -24.15
C GLY A 58 2.84 10.36 -23.70
N ALA A 59 3.90 9.65 -24.08
CA ALA A 59 4.11 8.29 -23.61
C ALA A 59 4.70 8.31 -22.19
N ILE A 60 4.07 7.57 -21.27
CA ILE A 60 4.55 7.43 -19.90
C ILE A 60 5.61 6.34 -19.89
N ARG A 61 6.77 6.64 -19.29
CA ARG A 61 7.85 5.68 -19.06
C ARG A 61 8.11 5.59 -17.56
N PRO A 62 8.20 4.38 -16.98
CA PRO A 62 8.03 3.05 -17.61
C PRO A 62 6.61 2.75 -18.15
N VAL A 63 6.50 1.89 -19.18
CA VAL A 63 5.25 1.63 -19.94
C VAL A 63 4.18 0.94 -19.10
N ASP A 64 4.58 0.23 -18.04
CA ASP A 64 3.68 -0.40 -17.08
C ASP A 64 2.95 0.61 -16.19
N VAL A 65 3.33 1.89 -16.23
CA VAL A 65 2.72 2.97 -15.42
C VAL A 65 1.62 3.65 -16.22
N LEU A 66 0.38 3.52 -15.73
CA LEU A 66 -0.79 4.15 -16.36
C LEU A 66 -0.88 5.65 -16.08
N VAL A 67 -0.53 6.07 -14.85
CA VAL A 67 -0.61 7.47 -14.40
C VAL A 67 0.60 7.78 -13.52
N PRO A 68 1.36 8.87 -13.80
CA PRO A 68 2.46 9.29 -12.96
C PRO A 68 1.95 9.99 -11.69
N CYS A 69 2.68 9.82 -10.59
CA CYS A 69 2.41 10.58 -9.35
C CYS A 69 2.57 12.09 -9.59
N HIS A 70 1.79 12.90 -8.87
CA HIS A 70 1.87 14.35 -8.94
C HIS A 70 3.30 14.88 -8.70
N GLN A 71 3.76 15.80 -9.55
CA GLN A 71 5.16 16.26 -9.62
C GLN A 71 5.67 16.93 -8.33
N ASN A 72 4.77 17.51 -7.53
CA ASN A 72 5.17 18.16 -6.27
C ASN A 72 5.44 17.16 -5.14
N PHE A 73 4.85 15.96 -5.22
CA PHE A 73 4.92 14.94 -4.17
C PHE A 73 5.87 13.80 -4.51
N ASN A 74 6.10 13.53 -5.81
CA ASN A 74 6.84 12.37 -6.29
C ASN A 74 8.26 12.23 -5.69
N GLU A 75 9.08 13.28 -5.71
CA GLU A 75 10.47 13.26 -5.22
C GLU A 75 10.51 13.09 -3.69
N LYS A 76 9.57 13.72 -2.98
CA LYS A 76 9.49 13.61 -1.52
C LYS A 76 9.03 12.23 -1.08
N LEU A 77 7.99 11.67 -1.71
CA LEU A 77 7.55 10.31 -1.49
C LEU A 77 8.66 9.31 -1.88
N LEU A 78 9.35 9.54 -2.99
CA LEU A 78 10.48 8.70 -3.41
C LEU A 78 11.58 8.67 -2.36
N ASN A 79 11.93 9.81 -1.77
CA ASN A 79 12.94 9.86 -0.72
C ASN A 79 12.48 9.19 0.59
N LEU A 80 11.18 9.15 0.89
CA LEU A 80 10.64 8.45 2.06
C LEU A 80 10.63 6.93 1.88
N PHE A 81 10.16 6.44 0.73
CA PHE A 81 10.16 5.00 0.43
C PHE A 81 11.57 4.49 0.14
N LEU A 82 12.32 5.22 -0.67
CA LEU A 82 13.63 4.85 -1.22
C LEU A 82 14.69 5.92 -0.90
N PRO A 83 15.09 6.09 0.38
CA PRO A 83 16.10 7.08 0.77
C PRO A 83 17.47 6.81 0.15
N ASN A 84 17.74 5.56 -0.26
CA ASN A 84 18.91 5.22 -1.04
C ASN A 84 18.47 4.68 -2.41
N ARG A 85 18.79 5.44 -3.47
CA ARG A 85 18.44 5.10 -4.85
C ARG A 85 19.34 4.00 -5.43
N ASN A 86 20.46 3.70 -4.76
CA ASN A 86 21.38 2.65 -5.17
C ASN A 86 21.03 1.35 -4.43
N PHE A 87 20.74 0.28 -5.19
CA PHE A 87 20.67 -1.08 -4.67
C PHE A 87 21.98 -1.39 -3.89
N GLY A 88 21.88 -1.59 -2.58
CA GLY A 88 23.04 -1.92 -1.71
C GLY A 88 23.51 -0.82 -0.74
N GLY A 89 22.78 0.27 -0.62
CA GLY A 89 23.06 1.31 0.38
C GLY A 89 22.87 0.87 1.84
N ALA A 90 23.87 1.10 2.69
CA ALA A 90 23.94 0.63 4.09
C ALA A 90 22.91 1.21 5.09
N LYS A 91 22.00 2.10 4.68
CA LYS A 91 20.93 2.63 5.55
C LYS A 91 19.61 1.93 5.24
N GLU A 92 19.14 1.13 6.19
CA GLU A 92 17.84 0.48 6.17
C GLU A 92 16.71 1.52 6.01
N SER A 93 15.85 1.34 4.99
CA SER A 93 14.68 2.20 4.77
C SER A 93 13.69 2.08 5.93
N VAL A 94 12.95 3.16 6.24
CA VAL A 94 11.86 3.13 7.23
C VAL A 94 10.82 2.07 6.85
N VAL A 95 10.56 1.89 5.55
CA VAL A 95 9.65 0.86 5.04
C VAL A 95 10.14 -0.54 5.41
N THR A 96 11.44 -0.81 5.28
CA THR A 96 12.06 -2.09 5.67
C THR A 96 11.94 -2.32 7.17
N LYS A 97 12.13 -1.27 8.00
CA LYS A 97 11.92 -1.37 9.46
C LYS A 97 10.47 -1.68 9.82
N VAL A 98 9.52 -1.03 9.15
CA VAL A 98 8.07 -1.30 9.33
C VAL A 98 7.77 -2.76 8.97
N ALA A 99 8.25 -3.24 7.82
CA ALA A 99 8.06 -4.62 7.39
C ALA A 99 8.71 -5.64 8.35
N ASN A 100 9.91 -5.35 8.83
CA ASN A 100 10.62 -6.19 9.79
C ASN A 100 9.89 -6.26 11.14
N PHE A 101 9.38 -5.14 11.64
CA PHE A 101 8.55 -5.11 12.85
C PHE A 101 7.25 -5.89 12.65
N TYR A 102 6.56 -5.65 11.53
CA TYR A 102 5.31 -6.32 11.19
C TYR A 102 5.45 -7.84 11.17
N ASN A 103 6.47 -8.37 10.49
CA ASN A 103 6.70 -9.81 10.38
C ASN A 103 7.15 -10.47 11.69
N LYS A 104 7.73 -9.72 12.64
CA LYS A 104 8.27 -10.27 13.89
C LYS A 104 7.32 -10.13 15.07
N GLU A 105 6.59 -9.02 15.16
CA GLU A 105 5.88 -8.61 16.36
C GLU A 105 4.35 -8.65 16.22
N CYS A 106 3.85 -8.76 14.98
CA CYS A 106 2.43 -8.71 14.68
C CYS A 106 1.90 -10.06 14.17
N ASP A 107 0.92 -10.61 14.87
CA ASP A 107 0.15 -11.75 14.41
C ASP A 107 -0.91 -11.28 13.41
N VAL A 108 -0.86 -11.82 12.18
CA VAL A 108 -1.70 -11.39 11.06
C VAL A 108 -2.78 -12.42 10.76
N VAL A 109 -3.98 -11.96 10.43
CA VAL A 109 -5.13 -12.84 10.12
C VAL A 109 -4.93 -13.56 8.79
N MET A 110 -4.37 -12.85 7.80
CA MET A 110 -4.07 -13.37 6.47
C MET A 110 -2.61 -13.08 6.12
N ARG A 111 -1.89 -14.11 5.65
CA ARG A 111 -0.52 -13.95 5.19
C ARG A 111 -0.51 -13.31 3.82
N THR A 112 0.17 -12.17 3.72
CA THR A 112 0.29 -11.38 2.50
C THR A 112 1.74 -11.00 2.31
N SER A 113 2.20 -10.89 1.06
CA SER A 113 3.59 -10.51 0.79
C SER A 113 3.84 -9.07 1.26
N VAL A 114 5.03 -8.81 1.81
CA VAL A 114 5.46 -7.45 2.17
C VAL A 114 5.38 -6.53 0.97
N ALA A 115 5.70 -7.05 -0.23
CA ALA A 115 5.62 -6.27 -1.45
C ALA A 115 4.20 -5.77 -1.72
N HIS A 116 3.20 -6.62 -1.56
CA HIS A 116 1.81 -6.22 -1.71
C HIS A 116 1.38 -5.17 -0.68
N LEU A 117 1.78 -5.33 0.59
CA LEU A 117 1.49 -4.34 1.65
C LEU A 117 2.11 -2.97 1.35
N VAL A 118 3.36 -2.94 0.89
CA VAL A 118 4.05 -1.69 0.51
C VAL A 118 3.42 -1.07 -0.72
N ILE A 119 3.00 -1.86 -1.71
CA ILE A 119 2.30 -1.37 -2.90
C ILE A 119 0.95 -0.76 -2.53
N ASN A 120 0.19 -1.37 -1.61
CA ASN A 120 -1.06 -0.80 -1.13
C ASN A 120 -0.83 0.53 -0.40
N ALA A 121 0.21 0.61 0.44
CA ALA A 121 0.59 1.86 1.10
C ALA A 121 0.99 2.92 0.07
N PHE A 122 1.68 2.52 -0.98
CA PHE A 122 2.06 3.40 -2.07
C PHE A 122 0.84 3.91 -2.84
N HIS A 123 -0.11 3.05 -3.22
CA HIS A 123 -1.33 3.46 -3.90
C HIS A 123 -2.14 4.46 -3.06
N LEU A 124 -2.27 4.21 -1.76
CA LEU A 124 -2.95 5.12 -0.84
C LEU A 124 -2.20 6.46 -0.71
N CYS A 125 -0.86 6.46 -0.68
CA CYS A 125 -0.06 7.69 -0.69
C CYS A 125 -0.31 8.53 -1.95
N VAL A 126 -0.32 7.89 -3.12
CA VAL A 126 -0.54 8.57 -4.41
C VAL A 126 -1.95 9.15 -4.46
N ALA A 127 -2.96 8.37 -4.07
CA ALA A 127 -4.35 8.84 -4.05
C ALA A 127 -4.52 10.07 -3.13
N LEU A 128 -3.96 10.03 -1.92
CA LEU A 128 -4.01 11.17 -0.99
C LEU A 128 -3.18 12.36 -1.48
N ALA A 129 -2.06 12.13 -2.17
CA ALA A 129 -1.27 13.20 -2.77
C ALA A 129 -2.00 13.88 -3.94
N GLU A 130 -2.76 13.13 -4.74
CA GLU A 130 -3.63 13.66 -5.78
C GLU A 130 -4.79 14.47 -5.18
N GLU A 131 -5.42 13.99 -4.11
CA GLU A 131 -6.42 14.74 -3.36
C GLU A 131 -5.83 16.05 -2.79
N ALA A 132 -4.59 16.00 -2.26
CA ALA A 132 -3.86 17.17 -1.80
C ALA A 132 -3.71 18.21 -2.90
N ALA A 133 -3.24 17.76 -4.06
CA ALA A 133 -2.99 18.61 -5.21
C ALA A 133 -4.30 19.22 -5.74
N ALA A 134 -5.39 18.44 -5.79
CA ALA A 134 -6.70 18.93 -6.19
C ALA A 134 -7.28 19.99 -5.23
N CYS A 135 -6.85 20.00 -3.97
CA CYS A 135 -7.23 21.00 -2.96
C CYS A 135 -6.26 22.19 -2.88
N ASP A 136 -5.32 22.33 -3.82
CA ASP A 136 -4.23 23.33 -3.79
C ASP A 136 -3.37 23.27 -2.51
N ALA A 137 -3.30 22.12 -1.85
CA ALA A 137 -2.48 21.95 -0.66
C ALA A 137 -1.00 21.93 -1.03
N ALA A 138 -0.20 22.74 -0.32
CA ALA A 138 1.23 22.76 -0.52
C ALA A 138 1.85 21.41 -0.12
N ALA A 139 2.72 20.87 -0.98
CA ALA A 139 3.48 19.64 -0.70
C ALA A 139 4.59 19.90 0.34
N THR A 140 4.22 20.29 1.56
CA THR A 140 5.15 20.48 2.67
C THR A 140 5.70 19.13 3.13
N ASP A 141 6.91 19.12 3.70
CA ASP A 141 7.51 17.88 4.22
C ASP A 141 6.63 17.24 5.30
N ASP A 142 5.91 18.07 6.07
CA ASP A 142 4.99 17.62 7.09
C ASP A 142 3.78 16.89 6.50
N LEU A 143 3.11 17.47 5.50
CA LEU A 143 1.97 16.83 4.86
C LEU A 143 2.36 15.51 4.19
N VAL A 144 3.51 15.47 3.52
CA VAL A 144 4.01 14.24 2.87
C VAL A 144 4.29 13.17 3.92
N ASN A 145 4.88 13.52 5.06
CA ASN A 145 5.10 12.57 6.17
C ASN A 145 3.77 12.10 6.79
N GLN A 146 2.78 12.97 6.93
CA GLN A 146 1.44 12.59 7.40
C GLN A 146 0.79 11.57 6.46
N ILE A 147 0.78 11.86 5.14
CA ILE A 147 0.25 10.97 4.11
C ILE A 147 0.95 9.62 4.14
N PHE A 148 2.29 9.62 4.24
CA PHE A 148 3.10 8.41 4.31
C PHE A 148 2.71 7.54 5.52
N TRP A 149 2.73 8.10 6.73
CA TRP A 149 2.44 7.33 7.94
C TRP A 149 0.99 6.89 8.03
N PHE A 150 0.04 7.70 7.57
CA PHE A 150 -1.36 7.29 7.43
C PHE A 150 -1.48 6.07 6.50
N SER A 151 -0.83 6.12 5.34
CA SER A 151 -0.93 5.06 4.35
C SER A 151 -0.25 3.76 4.79
N MET A 152 0.90 3.86 5.46
CA MET A 152 1.58 2.73 6.08
C MET A 152 0.74 2.11 7.20
N ALA A 153 0.10 2.94 8.03
CA ALA A 153 -0.77 2.48 9.10
C ALA A 153 -1.92 1.64 8.56
N TRP A 154 -2.68 2.16 7.59
CA TRP A 154 -3.85 1.48 7.04
C TRP A 154 -3.51 0.24 6.21
N SER A 155 -2.39 0.26 5.48
CA SER A 155 -2.02 -0.88 4.62
C SER A 155 -1.50 -2.07 5.41
N PHE A 156 -0.65 -1.84 6.42
CA PHE A 156 -0.16 -2.93 7.29
C PHE A 156 -1.19 -3.28 8.37
N GLY A 157 -1.86 -2.27 8.94
CA GLY A 157 -2.83 -2.45 10.03
C GLY A 157 -4.16 -3.06 9.62
N GLY A 158 -4.51 -3.03 8.32
CA GLY A 158 -5.74 -3.65 7.82
C GLY A 158 -5.85 -5.14 8.13
N MET A 159 -4.73 -5.86 8.19
CA MET A 159 -4.68 -7.31 8.46
C MET A 159 -4.42 -7.65 9.95
N LEU A 160 -4.32 -6.63 10.81
CA LEU A 160 -4.04 -6.77 12.23
C LEU A 160 -5.31 -6.74 13.07
N GLU A 161 -5.34 -7.55 14.13
CA GLU A 161 -6.36 -7.47 15.17
C GLU A 161 -6.04 -6.40 16.23
N ALA A 162 -6.90 -6.23 17.23
CA ALA A 162 -6.83 -5.16 18.23
C ALA A 162 -5.48 -5.10 18.98
N GLU A 163 -4.97 -6.24 19.46
CA GLU A 163 -3.71 -6.28 20.22
C GLU A 163 -2.47 -5.96 19.36
N PRO A 164 -2.25 -6.60 18.18
CA PRO A 164 -1.19 -6.18 17.26
C PRO A 164 -1.32 -4.75 16.76
N ARG A 165 -2.56 -4.22 16.58
CA ARG A 165 -2.78 -2.81 16.20
C ARG A 165 -2.23 -1.83 17.24
N LYS A 166 -2.39 -2.11 18.54
CA LYS A 166 -1.82 -1.28 19.61
C LYS A 166 -0.29 -1.29 19.60
N LYS A 167 0.32 -2.46 19.39
CA LYS A 167 1.78 -2.59 19.23
C LYS A 167 2.27 -1.78 18.02
N PHE A 168 1.55 -1.88 16.91
CA PHE A 168 1.89 -1.17 15.68
C PHE A 168 1.72 0.35 15.81
N ASP A 169 0.66 0.81 16.48
CA ASP A 169 0.47 2.22 16.84
C ASP A 169 1.66 2.76 17.66
N THR A 170 2.07 2.02 18.69
CA THR A 170 3.23 2.36 19.52
C THR A 170 4.51 2.46 18.68
N PHE A 171 4.71 1.52 17.75
CA PHE A 171 5.83 1.53 16.82
C PHE A 171 5.82 2.77 15.91
N ILE A 172 4.67 3.12 15.32
CA ILE A 172 4.55 4.31 14.47
C ILE A 172 4.83 5.58 15.28
N ARG A 173 4.27 5.72 16.48
CA ARG A 173 4.47 6.88 17.37
C ARG A 173 5.93 7.02 17.83
N SER A 174 6.70 5.94 17.82
CA SER A 174 8.14 6.01 18.09
C SER A 174 8.91 6.70 16.94
N HIS A 175 8.45 6.54 15.69
CA HIS A 175 9.06 7.09 14.48
C HIS A 175 8.47 8.43 14.04
N TYR A 176 7.21 8.70 14.34
CA TYR A 176 6.49 9.91 13.92
C TYR A 176 5.79 10.58 15.11
N LYS A 177 6.30 11.76 15.50
CA LYS A 177 5.88 12.47 16.73
C LYS A 177 4.71 13.43 16.55
N LYS A 178 4.34 13.78 15.32
CA LYS A 178 3.26 14.73 15.01
C LYS A 178 1.87 14.07 14.93
N LEU A 179 1.67 12.96 15.64
CA LEU A 179 0.37 12.31 15.78
C LEU A 179 -0.41 12.91 16.95
N PRO A 180 -1.77 12.90 16.91
CA PRO A 180 -2.61 13.27 18.04
C PRO A 180 -2.28 12.49 19.32
N SER A 181 -2.61 13.04 20.50
CA SER A 181 -2.36 12.35 21.78
C SER A 181 -2.99 10.96 21.82
N ALA A 182 -2.38 10.07 22.57
CA ALA A 182 -2.63 8.62 22.57
C ALA A 182 -3.29 8.16 23.87
N ASP A 183 -4.23 8.92 24.43
CA ASP A 183 -4.78 8.63 25.76
C ASP A 183 -5.47 7.25 25.77
N ASP A 184 -6.52 7.09 24.95
CA ASP A 184 -7.22 5.81 24.70
C ASP A 184 -7.43 5.54 23.20
N THR A 185 -6.83 6.38 22.34
CA THR A 185 -7.02 6.33 20.88
C THR A 185 -5.75 5.92 20.17
N THR A 186 -5.91 5.08 19.15
CA THR A 186 -4.88 4.67 18.22
C THR A 186 -4.86 5.55 16.97
N ILE A 187 -3.81 5.45 16.15
CA ILE A 187 -3.74 6.09 14.83
C ILE A 187 -4.93 5.73 13.93
N PHE A 188 -5.50 4.53 14.11
CA PHE A 188 -6.66 4.05 13.34
C PHE A 188 -7.94 4.82 13.67
N ASP A 189 -7.97 5.54 14.79
CA ASP A 189 -9.12 6.35 15.21
C ASP A 189 -9.16 7.74 14.57
N TYR A 190 -8.13 8.10 13.80
CA TYR A 190 -8.00 9.39 13.12
C TYR A 190 -7.96 9.26 11.60
N LYS A 191 -8.62 10.19 10.92
CA LYS A 191 -8.53 10.45 9.49
C LYS A 191 -7.54 11.60 9.25
N LEU A 192 -6.71 11.49 8.21
CA LEU A 192 -5.95 12.63 7.71
C LEU A 192 -6.81 13.49 6.78
N VAL A 193 -7.03 14.76 7.14
CA VAL A 193 -7.68 15.74 6.26
C VAL A 193 -6.62 16.49 5.48
N VAL A 194 -6.39 16.05 4.25
CA VAL A 194 -5.27 16.48 3.41
C VAL A 194 -5.30 17.98 3.09
N LYS A 195 -6.49 18.57 2.97
CA LYS A 195 -6.68 20.01 2.75
C LYS A 195 -6.09 20.88 3.86
N GLN A 196 -6.15 20.41 5.11
CA GLN A 196 -5.71 21.16 6.29
C GLN A 196 -4.39 20.64 6.86
N GLY A 197 -3.99 19.42 6.50
CA GLY A 197 -2.85 18.74 7.12
C GLY A 197 -3.12 18.39 8.59
N GLU A 198 -4.38 18.12 8.92
CA GLU A 198 -4.83 17.86 10.29
C GLU A 198 -5.39 16.46 10.44
N TRP A 199 -5.17 15.90 11.64
CA TRP A 199 -5.71 14.61 12.04
C TRP A 199 -7.03 14.83 12.76
N VAL A 200 -8.10 14.29 12.20
CA VAL A 200 -9.46 14.47 12.73
C VAL A 200 -10.03 13.12 13.13
N HIS A 201 -10.60 13.01 14.32
CA HIS A 201 -11.17 11.76 14.81
C HIS A 201 -12.36 11.30 13.94
N TRP A 202 -12.44 10.01 13.64
CA TRP A 202 -13.49 9.45 12.76
C TRP A 202 -14.92 9.74 13.22
N ASN A 203 -15.15 9.89 14.53
CA ASN A 203 -16.45 10.32 15.09
C ASN A 203 -17.03 11.57 14.43
N ASN A 204 -16.19 12.50 13.95
CA ASN A 204 -16.66 13.73 13.33
C ASN A 204 -17.26 13.51 11.93
N PHE A 205 -17.08 12.32 11.35
CA PHE A 205 -17.58 11.94 10.03
C PHE A 205 -18.76 10.97 10.10
N VAL A 206 -19.20 10.58 11.30
CA VAL A 206 -20.36 9.69 11.48
C VAL A 206 -21.64 10.52 11.44
N ASP A 207 -22.42 10.36 10.38
CA ASP A 207 -23.74 10.97 10.28
C ASP A 207 -24.70 10.37 11.31
N LYS A 208 -25.50 11.22 11.97
CA LYS A 208 -26.55 10.76 12.88
C LYS A 208 -27.61 10.03 12.07
N TRP A 209 -27.66 8.71 12.23
CA TRP A 209 -28.66 7.88 11.58
C TRP A 209 -30.07 8.34 11.95
N LYS A 210 -30.90 8.58 10.93
CA LYS A 210 -32.31 8.91 11.09
C LYS A 210 -33.13 7.75 10.56
N TYR A 211 -34.04 7.26 11.39
CA TYR A 211 -34.97 6.20 11.01
C TYR A 211 -35.83 6.68 9.82
N PRO A 212 -35.80 5.99 8.66
CA PRO A 212 -36.75 6.25 7.59
C PRO A 212 -38.12 5.76 8.08
N GLY A 213 -39.04 6.66 8.41
CA GLY A 213 -40.30 6.37 9.11
C GLY A 213 -41.35 5.55 8.35
N ASP A 214 -40.97 4.49 7.64
CA ASP A 214 -41.86 3.64 6.86
C ASP A 214 -42.03 2.26 7.53
N ASP A 215 -43.28 1.80 7.68
CA ASP A 215 -43.65 0.58 8.41
C ASP A 215 -43.31 -0.72 7.64
N ARG A 216 -42.72 -0.60 6.44
CA ARG A 216 -42.31 -1.72 5.57
C ARG A 216 -40.85 -1.63 5.17
N LEU A 217 -39.96 -1.54 6.15
CA LEU A 217 -38.53 -1.62 5.89
C LEU A 217 -38.06 -3.08 5.81
N ASP A 218 -37.38 -3.40 4.71
CA ASP A 218 -36.64 -4.65 4.62
C ASP A 218 -35.32 -4.52 5.39
N PHE A 219 -35.22 -5.20 6.54
CA PHE A 219 -34.08 -5.14 7.45
C PHE A 219 -32.75 -5.53 6.78
N SER A 220 -32.77 -6.31 5.70
CA SER A 220 -31.57 -6.63 4.91
C SER A 220 -30.95 -5.43 4.18
N THR A 221 -31.73 -4.37 3.92
CA THR A 221 -31.29 -3.21 3.13
C THR A 221 -30.90 -2.00 3.99
N LEU A 222 -31.14 -2.08 5.30
CA LEU A 222 -30.86 -1.01 6.25
C LEU A 222 -29.37 -0.98 6.60
N PHE A 223 -28.68 0.05 6.12
CA PHE A 223 -27.31 0.35 6.51
C PHE A 223 -27.29 1.45 7.59
N ILE A 224 -26.79 1.11 8.77
CA ILE A 224 -26.56 2.07 9.85
C ILE A 224 -25.08 2.44 9.81
N PRO A 225 -24.71 3.69 9.46
CA PRO A 225 -23.31 4.10 9.46
C PRO A 225 -22.79 4.08 10.90
N THR A 226 -21.89 3.13 11.17
CA THR A 226 -21.13 3.10 12.43
C THR A 226 -19.75 3.73 12.21
N LEU A 227 -19.01 3.97 13.29
CA LEU A 227 -17.65 4.46 13.20
C LEU A 227 -16.72 3.51 12.43
N ASP A 228 -16.96 2.19 12.50
CA ASP A 228 -16.22 1.21 11.68
C ASP A 228 -16.65 1.24 10.21
N SER A 229 -17.92 1.55 9.93
CA SER A 229 -18.42 1.70 8.57
C SER A 229 -17.83 2.90 7.82
N VAL A 230 -17.55 4.00 8.52
CA VAL A 230 -16.97 5.21 7.90
C VAL A 230 -15.47 5.07 7.65
N ARG A 231 -14.82 4.13 8.34
CA ARG A 231 -13.40 3.81 8.22
C ARG A 231 -13.08 2.89 7.03
N LEU A 232 -14.02 2.03 6.66
CA LEU A 232 -13.90 1.02 5.60
C LEU A 232 -14.30 1.60 4.23
#